data_AF-A0A2E5RIM2-F1
#
_entry.id   AF-A0A2E5RIM2-F1
#
_cell.length_a   1.000
_cell.length_b   1.000
_cell.length_c   1.000
_cell.angle_alpha   90.00
_cell.angle_beta   90.00
_cell.angle_gamma   90.00
#
_symmetry.space_group_name_H-M   'P 1'
#
loop_
_entity.id
_entity.type
_entity.pdbx_description
1 polymer ?
#
loop_
_entity_poly.entity_id
_entity_poly.type
_entity_poly.pdbx_seq_one_letter_code
_entity_poly.pdbx_strand_id
1 'polypeptide(L)'
;MNITIARLRSFVKYNGPLETVLDSFFENYVRFQRDNPQHNYRTYNVSFDGQQPKRIPENIEWADVIVIPSDSEFRYHGELQMNPKDLAKSQSHIERIAPFFKGKDVIMWRSDRGDTEELYRSFLPDIKSFQTIDEVDFSGNIHGMKYHFIQTLKNPLSAIIGNEKTTDFAYWGRMKHGNDREKTIRKIYRSKLSTIMIGGFPSGIERQSKWIKDWKILYPMLEKARCTLCFNWIDQTATTSRYPEALSIGMIPFVWRDYDSNNTYNIEDYQRVETHDEFIRKALALRDDDTFERLKQRYRNNYSKVLLSEDEYYNEFSSRMSLTLG
;
A
#
# COMPACT_ATOMS: atom_id res chain seq x y z
N MET A 1 -23.79 -15.48 9.86
CA MET A 1 -23.31 -15.15 8.49
C MET A 1 -21.99 -15.86 8.26
N ASN A 2 -21.82 -16.43 7.08
CA ASN A 2 -20.62 -17.09 6.62
C ASN A 2 -19.77 -16.10 5.80
N ILE A 3 -18.56 -15.83 6.26
CA ILE A 3 -17.66 -14.85 5.63
C ILE A 3 -16.41 -15.58 5.13
N THR A 4 -16.10 -15.41 3.85
CA THR A 4 -14.84 -15.91 3.28
C THR A 4 -13.97 -14.75 2.85
N ILE A 5 -12.76 -14.65 3.41
CA ILE A 5 -11.73 -13.78 2.85
C ILE A 5 -11.00 -14.50 1.72
N ALA A 6 -10.89 -13.85 0.57
CA ALA A 6 -10.42 -14.46 -0.66
C ALA A 6 -9.38 -13.60 -1.38
N ARG A 7 -8.21 -14.18 -1.66
CA ARG A 7 -7.27 -13.66 -2.66
C ARG A 7 -7.43 -14.42 -3.95
N LEU A 8 -7.89 -13.76 -5.00
CA LEU A 8 -8.39 -14.45 -6.19
C LEU A 8 -7.26 -14.98 -7.07
N ARG A 9 -6.20 -14.21 -7.29
CA ARG A 9 -5.12 -14.53 -8.23
C ARG A 9 -3.78 -14.74 -7.55
N SER A 10 -3.44 -13.89 -6.58
CA SER A 10 -2.23 -14.08 -5.76
C SER A 10 -2.58 -14.73 -4.42
N PHE A 11 -1.61 -15.33 -3.72
CA PHE A 11 -1.84 -15.83 -2.36
C PHE A 11 -1.21 -14.90 -1.32
N VAL A 12 -1.72 -14.95 -0.10
CA VAL A 12 -1.07 -14.32 1.06
C VAL A 12 -0.99 -15.31 2.21
N LYS A 13 0.21 -15.46 2.75
CA LYS A 13 0.45 -16.08 4.05
C LYS A 13 0.82 -14.95 5.01
N TYR A 14 -0.10 -14.59 5.90
CA TYR A 14 0.07 -13.47 6.81
C TYR A 14 0.54 -13.99 8.17
N ASN A 15 1.73 -13.57 8.62
CA ASN A 15 2.31 -13.95 9.91
C ASN A 15 2.46 -12.75 10.86
N GLY A 16 1.86 -11.61 10.51
CA GLY A 16 2.01 -10.34 11.19
C GLY A 16 2.41 -9.21 10.24
N PRO A 17 2.53 -7.98 10.76
CA PRO A 17 2.83 -6.81 9.97
C PRO A 17 4.27 -6.84 9.42
N LEU A 18 4.53 -5.93 8.48
CA LEU A 18 5.81 -5.67 7.80
C LEU A 18 6.15 -6.64 6.66
N GLU A 19 5.24 -7.54 6.27
CA GLU A 19 5.50 -8.60 5.28
C GLU A 19 4.73 -8.40 3.96
N THR A 20 3.65 -7.60 3.96
CA THR A 20 2.84 -7.34 2.76
C THR A 20 2.31 -5.91 2.66
N VAL A 21 1.82 -5.53 1.49
CA VAL A 21 1.23 -4.19 1.29
C VAL A 21 -0.04 -4.01 2.11
N LEU A 22 -0.77 -5.10 2.33
CA LEU A 22 -2.08 -5.17 2.96
C LEU A 22 -2.05 -5.38 4.47
N ASP A 23 -0.90 -5.22 5.12
CA ASP A 23 -0.73 -5.48 6.55
C ASP A 23 -1.80 -4.78 7.39
N SER A 24 -2.08 -3.50 7.10
CA SER A 24 -3.06 -2.68 7.82
C SER A 24 -4.47 -3.27 7.78
N PHE A 25 -4.87 -3.85 6.65
CA PHE A 25 -6.17 -4.50 6.53
C PHE A 25 -6.18 -5.87 7.23
N PHE A 26 -5.12 -6.65 7.09
CA PHE A 26 -5.04 -7.97 7.70
C PHE A 26 -4.98 -7.92 9.22
N GLU A 27 -4.21 -6.99 9.79
CA GLU A 27 -4.12 -6.81 11.25
C GLU A 27 -5.49 -6.50 11.86
N ASN A 28 -6.19 -5.53 11.27
CA ASN A 28 -7.54 -5.18 11.70
C ASN A 28 -8.54 -6.33 11.50
N TYR A 29 -8.43 -7.09 10.41
CA TYR A 29 -9.33 -8.20 10.16
C TYR A 29 -9.15 -9.36 11.12
N VAL A 30 -7.91 -9.74 11.44
CA VAL A 30 -7.63 -10.80 12.42
C VAL A 30 -8.23 -10.44 13.77
N ARG A 31 -8.13 -9.17 14.19
CA ARG A 31 -8.81 -8.68 15.40
C ARG A 31 -10.33 -8.69 15.25
N PHE A 32 -10.87 -8.22 14.13
CA PHE A 32 -12.31 -8.23 13.86
C PHE A 32 -12.91 -9.63 13.95
N GLN A 33 -12.23 -10.65 13.42
CA GLN A 33 -12.68 -12.04 13.52
C GLN A 33 -12.77 -12.55 14.96
N ARG A 34 -11.83 -12.13 15.82
CA ARG A 34 -11.82 -12.49 17.24
C ARG A 34 -12.95 -11.83 18.02
N ASP A 35 -13.23 -10.57 17.70
CA ASP A 35 -14.25 -9.77 18.40
C ASP A 35 -15.66 -10.03 17.86
N ASN A 36 -15.80 -10.73 16.73
CA ASN A 36 -17.09 -11.07 16.11
C ASN A 36 -17.32 -12.60 15.96
N PRO A 37 -17.29 -13.38 17.06
CA PRO A 37 -17.42 -14.84 17.02
C PRO A 37 -18.82 -15.33 16.60
N GLN A 38 -19.81 -14.44 16.49
CA GLN A 38 -21.14 -14.74 15.95
C GLN A 38 -21.13 -15.05 14.44
N HIS A 39 -20.04 -14.74 13.73
CA HIS A 39 -19.86 -15.08 12.33
C HIS A 39 -19.00 -16.33 12.18
N ASN A 40 -19.17 -17.02 11.06
CA ASN A 40 -18.28 -18.11 10.68
C ASN A 40 -17.28 -17.58 9.66
N TYR A 41 -16.03 -18.06 9.73
CA TYR A 41 -14.96 -17.61 8.86
C TYR A 41 -14.29 -18.74 8.10
N ARG A 42 -14.02 -18.52 6.82
CA ARG A 42 -13.15 -19.36 6.00
C ARG A 42 -12.20 -18.51 5.17
N THR A 43 -11.18 -19.14 4.59
CA THR A 43 -10.21 -18.48 3.72
C THR A 43 -10.17 -19.14 2.36
N TYR A 44 -9.91 -18.35 1.33
CA TYR A 44 -9.55 -18.82 -0.01
C TYR A 44 -8.23 -18.16 -0.41
N ASN A 45 -7.19 -18.99 -0.54
CA ASN A 45 -5.85 -18.54 -0.93
C ASN A 45 -5.23 -17.49 0.02
N VAL A 46 -5.72 -17.47 1.27
CA VAL A 46 -5.21 -16.70 2.41
C VAL A 46 -4.94 -17.66 3.57
N SER A 47 -3.91 -17.40 4.37
CA SER A 47 -3.65 -18.06 5.65
C SER A 47 -3.26 -17.03 6.70
N PHE A 48 -3.81 -17.21 7.91
CA PHE A 48 -3.49 -16.46 9.14
C PHE A 48 -2.88 -17.35 10.23
N ASP A 49 -2.75 -18.65 9.97
CA ASP A 49 -2.35 -19.69 10.92
C ASP A 49 -0.96 -20.27 10.60
N GLY A 50 -0.22 -19.63 9.71
CA GLY A 50 1.10 -20.08 9.27
C GLY A 50 1.07 -21.28 8.31
N GLN A 51 -0.10 -21.80 7.93
CA GLN A 51 -0.20 -22.85 6.92
C GLN A 51 0.01 -22.31 5.49
N GLN A 52 0.25 -23.21 4.54
CA GLN A 52 0.28 -22.83 3.13
C GLN A 52 -1.15 -22.44 2.69
N PRO A 53 -1.36 -21.26 2.08
CA PRO A 53 -2.67 -20.88 1.59
C PRO A 53 -3.21 -21.87 0.55
N LYS A 54 -4.49 -22.21 0.65
CA LYS A 54 -5.15 -23.20 -0.22
C LYS A 54 -6.28 -22.57 -1.00
N ARG A 55 -6.42 -22.96 -2.27
CA ARG A 55 -7.56 -22.62 -3.13
C ARG A 55 -8.63 -23.71 -2.98
N ILE A 56 -9.59 -23.47 -2.10
CA ILE A 56 -10.71 -24.39 -1.81
C ILE A 56 -11.99 -23.69 -2.30
N PRO A 57 -12.44 -23.92 -3.55
CA PRO A 57 -13.62 -23.25 -4.13
C PRO A 57 -14.89 -23.39 -3.28
N GLU A 58 -15.02 -24.49 -2.56
CA GLU A 58 -16.14 -24.78 -1.66
C GLU A 58 -16.22 -23.73 -0.52
N ASN A 59 -15.10 -23.05 -0.20
CA ASN A 59 -15.12 -21.93 0.75
C ASN A 59 -15.73 -20.66 0.15
N ILE A 60 -15.62 -20.46 -1.17
CA ILE A 60 -16.32 -19.37 -1.88
C ILE A 60 -17.80 -19.70 -1.97
N GLU A 61 -18.14 -20.94 -2.37
CA GLU A 61 -19.53 -21.41 -2.46
C GLU A 61 -20.28 -21.29 -1.13
N TRP A 62 -19.61 -21.64 -0.02
CA TRP A 62 -20.17 -21.61 1.34
C TRP A 62 -20.47 -20.20 1.87
N ALA A 63 -19.82 -19.15 1.33
CA ALA A 63 -19.88 -17.81 1.89
C ALA A 63 -21.22 -17.10 1.60
N ASP A 64 -21.76 -16.35 2.57
CA ASP A 64 -22.78 -15.35 2.29
C ASP A 64 -22.12 -14.07 1.74
N VAL A 65 -20.97 -13.72 2.33
CA VAL A 65 -20.17 -12.54 2.01
C VAL A 65 -18.73 -12.94 1.68
N ILE A 66 -18.21 -12.37 0.60
CA ILE A 66 -16.82 -12.57 0.18
C ILE A 66 -16.05 -11.28 0.35
N VAL A 67 -15.00 -11.32 1.17
CA VAL A 67 -14.10 -10.19 1.41
C VAL A 67 -12.87 -10.34 0.53
N ILE A 68 -12.54 -9.31 -0.25
CA ILE A 68 -11.41 -9.32 -1.17
C ILE A 68 -10.42 -8.20 -0.80
N PRO A 69 -9.32 -8.53 -0.11
CA PRO A 69 -8.19 -7.60 0.03
C PRO A 69 -7.49 -7.41 -1.32
N SER A 70 -7.53 -6.19 -1.87
CA SER A 70 -7.04 -5.87 -3.22
C SER A 70 -5.88 -4.88 -3.20
N ASP A 71 -4.71 -5.32 -3.67
CA ASP A 71 -3.48 -4.51 -3.83
C ASP A 71 -2.85 -4.71 -5.22
N SER A 72 -3.67 -5.05 -6.24
CA SER A 72 -3.35 -5.50 -7.61
C SER A 72 -3.79 -6.95 -7.92
N GLU A 73 -5.03 -7.33 -7.61
CA GLU A 73 -5.54 -8.67 -7.95
C GLU A 73 -5.53 -8.90 -9.47
N PHE A 74 -5.93 -7.91 -10.26
CA PHE A 74 -6.02 -8.00 -11.73
C PHE A 74 -4.89 -7.28 -12.46
N ARG A 75 -3.73 -7.10 -11.81
CA ARG A 75 -2.50 -6.46 -12.32
C ARG A 75 -2.06 -6.90 -13.73
N TYR A 76 -2.50 -8.08 -14.13
CA TYR A 76 -2.02 -8.84 -15.29
C TYR A 76 -2.85 -8.62 -16.56
N HIS A 77 -3.94 -7.85 -16.50
CA HIS A 77 -4.81 -7.57 -17.65
C HIS A 77 -4.59 -6.18 -18.29
N GLY A 78 -3.47 -5.52 -17.97
CA GLY A 78 -2.99 -4.29 -18.65
C GLY A 78 -1.86 -4.57 -19.66
N GLU A 79 -1.13 -3.53 -20.09
CA GLU A 79 -0.02 -3.57 -21.08
C GLU A 79 1.18 -4.50 -20.74
N LEU A 80 1.09 -5.28 -19.67
CA LEU A 80 2.11 -6.22 -19.25
C LEU A 80 2.02 -7.51 -20.08
N GLN A 81 3.05 -7.77 -20.88
CA GLN A 81 3.32 -9.11 -21.41
C GLN A 81 3.66 -10.06 -20.25
N MET A 82 2.63 -10.66 -19.68
CA MET A 82 2.80 -11.85 -18.85
C MET A 82 3.01 -13.06 -19.74
N ASN A 83 3.70 -14.08 -19.24
CA ASN A 83 3.77 -15.35 -19.95
C ASN A 83 2.32 -15.85 -20.18
N PRO A 84 1.91 -16.13 -21.43
CA PRO A 84 0.55 -16.59 -21.72
C PRO A 84 0.11 -17.79 -20.89
N LYS A 85 1.05 -18.67 -20.50
CA LYS A 85 0.77 -19.82 -19.63
C LYS A 85 0.37 -19.41 -18.22
N ASP A 86 1.03 -18.40 -17.64
CA ASP A 86 0.71 -17.92 -16.30
C ASP A 86 -0.64 -17.17 -16.31
N LEU A 87 -0.95 -16.47 -17.40
CA LEU A 87 -2.23 -15.80 -17.58
C LEU A 87 -3.37 -16.82 -17.66
N ALA A 88 -3.21 -17.85 -18.51
CA ALA A 88 -4.17 -18.94 -18.64
C ALA A 88 -4.39 -19.68 -17.31
N LYS A 89 -3.32 -19.97 -16.56
CA LYS A 89 -3.42 -20.57 -15.22
C LYS A 89 -4.17 -19.66 -14.24
N SER A 90 -3.86 -18.37 -14.25
CA SER A 90 -4.57 -17.43 -13.39
C SER A 90 -6.05 -17.31 -13.77
N GLN A 91 -6.37 -17.37 -15.05
CA GLN A 91 -7.73 -17.30 -15.56
C GLN A 91 -8.55 -18.54 -15.21
N SER A 92 -7.97 -19.74 -15.34
CA SER A 92 -8.67 -20.99 -14.97
C SER A 92 -9.02 -21.06 -13.49
N HIS A 93 -8.21 -20.45 -12.62
CA HIS A 93 -8.56 -20.30 -11.20
C HIS A 93 -9.78 -19.40 -10.97
N ILE A 94 -9.97 -18.35 -11.78
CA ILE A 94 -11.14 -17.48 -11.71
C ILE A 94 -12.37 -18.19 -12.25
N GLU A 95 -12.26 -18.80 -13.43
CA GLU A 95 -13.37 -19.54 -14.07
C GLU A 95 -13.94 -20.62 -13.15
N ARG A 96 -13.09 -21.29 -12.37
CA ARG A 96 -13.52 -22.31 -11.40
C ARG A 96 -14.37 -21.76 -10.26
N ILE A 97 -14.16 -20.51 -9.85
CA ILE A 97 -14.87 -19.91 -8.70
C ILE A 97 -15.95 -18.91 -9.13
N ALA A 98 -15.92 -18.40 -10.36
CA ALA A 98 -16.85 -17.39 -10.86
C ALA A 98 -18.34 -17.77 -10.68
N PRO A 99 -18.78 -19.03 -10.95
CA PRO A 99 -20.18 -19.41 -10.71
C PRO A 99 -20.60 -19.26 -9.24
N PHE A 100 -19.65 -19.40 -8.31
CA PHE A 100 -19.90 -19.25 -6.88
C PHE A 100 -19.99 -17.80 -6.44
N PHE A 101 -19.77 -16.78 -7.28
CA PHE A 101 -20.01 -15.39 -6.89
C PHE A 101 -21.47 -14.95 -7.09
N LYS A 102 -22.25 -15.72 -7.85
CA LYS A 102 -23.64 -15.40 -8.16
C LYS A 102 -24.48 -15.22 -6.89
N GLY A 103 -25.12 -14.07 -6.78
CA GLY A 103 -26.04 -13.77 -5.68
C GLY A 103 -25.36 -13.46 -4.34
N LYS A 104 -24.02 -13.40 -4.29
CA LYS A 104 -23.27 -13.09 -3.06
C LYS A 104 -22.96 -11.62 -2.93
N ASP A 105 -22.77 -11.17 -1.70
CA ASP A 105 -22.31 -9.82 -1.40
C ASP A 105 -20.77 -9.82 -1.33
N VAL A 106 -20.14 -8.83 -1.96
CA VAL A 106 -18.69 -8.70 -2.03
C VAL A 106 -18.24 -7.40 -1.35
N ILE A 107 -17.21 -7.52 -0.52
CA ILE A 107 -16.55 -6.38 0.13
C ILE A 107 -15.12 -6.32 -0.36
N MET A 108 -14.77 -5.30 -1.13
CA MET A 108 -13.39 -5.07 -1.54
C MET A 108 -12.70 -4.13 -0.56
N TRP A 109 -11.57 -4.56 0.00
CA TRP A 109 -10.65 -3.64 0.67
C TRP A 109 -9.65 -3.15 -0.36
N ARG A 110 -9.72 -1.86 -0.72
CA ARG A 110 -8.98 -1.32 -1.87
C ARG A 110 -7.73 -0.59 -1.41
N SER A 111 -6.56 -1.16 -1.74
CA SER A 111 -5.24 -0.53 -1.60
C SER A 111 -4.59 -0.17 -2.95
N ASP A 112 -5.17 -0.62 -4.07
CA ASP A 112 -4.82 -0.18 -5.42
C ASP A 112 -6.10 0.27 -6.11
N ARG A 113 -6.25 1.57 -6.35
CA ARG A 113 -7.44 2.17 -6.97
C ARG A 113 -7.69 1.81 -8.43
N GLY A 114 -6.79 1.05 -9.06
CA GLY A 114 -7.01 0.49 -10.39
C GLY A 114 -7.86 -0.77 -10.35
N ASP A 115 -7.99 -1.37 -9.17
CA ASP A 115 -8.95 -2.43 -8.91
C ASP A 115 -10.32 -1.77 -8.68
N THR A 116 -11.16 -1.76 -9.72
CA THR A 116 -12.52 -1.17 -9.69
C THR A 116 -13.60 -2.25 -9.67
N GLU A 117 -14.81 -1.90 -9.23
CA GLU A 117 -15.95 -2.82 -9.29
C GLU A 117 -16.21 -3.31 -10.73
N GLU A 118 -16.11 -2.43 -11.72
CA GLU A 118 -16.30 -2.76 -13.13
C GLU A 118 -15.27 -3.81 -13.58
N LEU A 119 -14.02 -3.66 -13.17
CA LEU A 119 -12.96 -4.63 -13.46
C LEU A 119 -13.31 -5.98 -12.85
N TYR A 120 -13.74 -6.03 -11.58
CA TYR A 120 -14.12 -7.28 -10.92
C TYR A 120 -15.34 -7.95 -11.59
N ARG A 121 -16.39 -7.18 -11.89
CA ARG A 121 -17.60 -7.69 -12.53
C ARG A 121 -17.37 -8.21 -13.95
N SER A 122 -16.33 -7.72 -14.64
CA SER A 122 -15.93 -8.28 -15.95
C SER A 122 -15.44 -9.74 -15.87
N PHE A 123 -14.96 -10.17 -14.70
CA PHE A 123 -14.50 -11.54 -14.45
C PHE A 123 -15.47 -12.37 -13.60
N LEU A 124 -16.28 -11.71 -12.79
CA LEU A 124 -17.19 -12.32 -11.81
C LEU A 124 -18.61 -11.73 -12.02
N PRO A 125 -19.33 -12.17 -13.07
CA PRO A 125 -20.67 -11.69 -13.32
C PRO A 125 -21.63 -12.12 -12.19
N ASP A 126 -22.77 -11.43 -12.08
CA ASP A 126 -23.88 -11.76 -11.17
C ASP A 126 -23.62 -11.60 -9.65
N ILE A 127 -22.59 -10.84 -9.24
CA ILE A 127 -22.44 -10.40 -7.84
C ILE A 127 -23.67 -9.57 -7.43
N LYS A 128 -24.31 -9.90 -6.30
CA LYS A 128 -25.54 -9.23 -5.82
C LYS A 128 -25.25 -7.80 -5.38
N SER A 129 -24.30 -7.62 -4.47
CA SER A 129 -23.86 -6.32 -3.96
C SER A 129 -22.35 -6.27 -3.97
N PHE A 130 -21.79 -5.10 -4.28
CA PHE A 130 -20.36 -4.87 -4.26
C PHE A 130 -20.11 -3.56 -3.51
N GLN A 131 -19.41 -3.67 -2.39
CA GLN A 131 -19.05 -2.53 -1.54
C GLN A 131 -17.54 -2.41 -1.49
N THR A 132 -17.05 -1.17 -1.39
CA THR A 132 -15.62 -0.89 -1.28
C THR A 132 -15.35 -0.18 0.04
N ILE A 133 -14.34 -0.68 0.77
CA ILE A 133 -13.68 0.04 1.85
C ILE A 133 -12.31 0.45 1.29
N ASP A 134 -12.16 1.73 0.97
CA ASP A 134 -10.97 2.31 0.36
C ASP A 134 -9.93 2.68 1.42
N GLU A 135 -8.65 2.62 1.05
CA GLU A 135 -7.56 3.07 1.93
C GLU A 135 -7.70 4.51 2.42
N VAL A 136 -8.36 5.41 1.68
CA VAL A 136 -8.58 6.81 2.13
C VAL A 136 -9.84 7.01 2.96
N ASP A 137 -10.67 5.98 3.14
CA ASP A 137 -11.86 6.10 3.99
C ASP A 137 -11.51 6.28 5.48
N PHE A 138 -10.23 6.16 5.81
CA PHE A 138 -9.68 6.27 7.15
C PHE A 138 -8.92 7.59 7.29
N SER A 139 -9.05 8.22 8.45
CA SER A 139 -8.24 9.40 8.75
C SER A 139 -6.75 9.09 8.60
N GLY A 140 -6.04 9.94 7.84
CA GLY A 140 -4.62 9.74 7.57
C GLY A 140 -4.28 8.49 6.74
N ASN A 141 -5.26 7.89 6.06
CA ASN A 141 -5.20 6.62 5.30
C ASN A 141 -5.00 5.39 6.20
N ILE A 142 -5.60 4.24 5.85
CA ILE A 142 -5.48 3.00 6.64
C ILE A 142 -4.02 2.54 6.79
N HIS A 143 -3.18 2.85 5.79
CA HIS A 143 -1.75 2.56 5.82
C HIS A 143 -0.96 3.46 6.76
N GLY A 144 -1.62 4.37 7.48
CA GLY A 144 -1.09 4.99 8.68
C GLY A 144 -0.70 3.96 9.74
N MET A 145 -1.33 2.78 9.79
CA MET A 145 -0.86 1.68 10.65
C MET A 145 0.58 1.26 10.36
N LYS A 146 1.04 1.34 9.11
CA LYS A 146 2.45 1.06 8.78
C LYS A 146 3.40 2.03 9.45
N TYR A 147 2.97 3.26 9.75
CA TYR A 147 3.77 4.18 10.54
C TYR A 147 4.13 3.56 11.89
N HIS A 148 3.13 2.99 12.58
CA HIS A 148 3.28 2.32 13.87
C HIS A 148 4.11 1.04 13.75
N PHE A 149 3.76 0.17 12.80
CA PHE A 149 4.49 -1.09 12.60
C PHE A 149 5.97 -0.85 12.33
N ILE A 150 6.33 0.11 11.48
CA ILE A 150 7.72 0.39 11.14
C ILE A 150 8.46 1.04 12.33
N GLN A 151 7.78 1.76 13.23
CA GLN A 151 8.43 2.24 14.46
C GLN A 151 9.01 1.09 15.29
N THR A 152 8.39 -0.10 15.25
CA THR A 152 8.87 -1.27 16.02
C THR A 152 10.22 -1.81 15.52
N LEU A 153 10.62 -1.47 14.29
CA LEU A 153 11.93 -1.84 13.73
C LEU A 153 13.07 -0.95 14.22
N LYS A 154 12.76 0.21 14.82
CA LYS A 154 13.77 1.15 15.28
C LYS A 154 14.50 0.59 16.48
N ASN A 155 15.82 0.43 16.34
CA ASN A 155 16.68 0.04 17.44
C ASN A 155 17.02 1.28 18.29
N PRO A 156 16.75 1.29 19.61
CA PRO A 156 17.15 2.39 20.49
C PRO A 156 18.66 2.72 20.43
N LEU A 157 19.51 1.72 20.15
CA LEU A 157 20.96 1.92 19.99
C LEU A 157 21.31 2.67 18.70
N SER A 158 20.54 2.52 17.61
CA SER A 158 20.79 3.27 16.37
C SER A 158 20.43 4.75 16.52
N ALA A 159 19.46 5.07 17.37
CA ALA A 159 19.15 6.46 17.75
C ALA A 159 20.29 7.13 18.54
N ILE A 160 21.11 6.36 19.27
CA ILE A 160 22.24 6.85 20.08
C ILE A 160 23.51 7.04 19.24
N ILE A 161 23.74 6.18 18.24
CA ILE A 161 24.92 6.24 17.36
C ILE A 161 24.77 7.30 16.25
N GLY A 162 23.55 7.81 16.06
CA GLY A 162 23.21 8.77 15.02
C GLY A 162 22.93 8.05 13.69
N ASN A 163 21.67 8.08 13.24
CA ASN A 163 21.32 7.60 11.91
C ASN A 163 21.61 8.70 10.89
N GLU A 164 22.88 8.83 10.53
CA GLU A 164 23.32 9.81 9.56
C GLU A 164 22.61 9.56 8.21
N LYS A 165 21.86 10.57 7.76
CA LYS A 165 21.27 10.54 6.43
C LYS A 165 22.41 10.80 5.44
N THR A 166 22.77 9.81 4.64
CA THR A 166 23.89 9.90 3.68
C THR A 166 23.42 9.96 2.23
N THR A 167 22.14 9.72 1.97
CA THR A 167 21.56 9.76 0.62
C THR A 167 20.51 10.85 0.51
N ASP A 168 20.49 11.59 -0.61
CA ASP A 168 19.54 12.68 -0.81
C ASP A 168 18.12 12.14 -1.06
N PHE A 169 17.99 11.17 -1.96
CA PHE A 169 16.69 10.70 -2.44
C PHE A 169 16.57 9.17 -2.42
N ALA A 170 15.42 8.66 -1.98
CA ALA A 170 15.06 7.27 -2.18
C ALA A 170 13.70 7.11 -2.86
N TYR A 171 13.61 6.08 -3.69
CA TYR A 171 12.38 5.68 -4.35
C TYR A 171 12.24 4.16 -4.32
N TRP A 172 11.11 3.69 -3.78
CA TRP A 172 10.73 2.29 -3.80
C TRP A 172 9.37 2.12 -4.46
N GLY A 173 9.27 1.06 -5.25
CA GLY A 173 8.06 0.72 -5.97
C GLY A 173 8.33 0.22 -7.37
N ARG A 174 7.25 0.11 -8.13
CA ARG A 174 7.33 -0.12 -9.56
C ARG A 174 6.96 1.15 -10.30
N MET A 175 7.74 1.51 -11.30
CA MET A 175 7.39 2.53 -12.27
C MET A 175 6.62 1.89 -13.42
N LYS A 176 5.43 2.43 -13.70
CA LYS A 176 4.68 2.13 -14.93
C LYS A 176 5.27 2.99 -16.06
N HIS A 177 5.38 2.43 -17.26
CA HIS A 177 5.99 3.11 -18.41
C HIS A 177 5.09 4.22 -18.97
N GLY A 178 5.69 5.19 -19.66
CA GLY A 178 4.98 6.13 -20.54
C GLY A 178 4.27 7.31 -19.87
N ASN A 179 4.40 7.47 -18.55
CA ASN A 179 3.75 8.56 -17.80
C ASN A 179 4.75 9.65 -17.34
N ASP A 180 4.21 10.79 -16.89
CA ASP A 180 4.99 11.92 -16.36
C ASP A 180 5.84 11.55 -15.14
N ARG A 181 5.37 10.59 -14.33
CA ARG A 181 6.14 10.01 -13.22
C ARG A 181 7.43 9.35 -13.72
N GLU A 182 7.40 8.64 -14.85
CA GLU A 182 8.59 8.06 -15.47
C GLU A 182 9.62 9.13 -15.82
N LYS A 183 9.17 10.14 -16.58
CA LYS A 183 10.03 11.24 -17.03
C LYS A 183 10.65 11.98 -15.85
N THR A 184 9.86 12.23 -14.81
CA THR A 184 10.29 12.97 -13.61
C THR A 184 11.32 12.19 -12.81
N ILE A 185 11.07 10.92 -12.49
CA ILE A 185 12.03 10.09 -11.74
C ILE A 185 13.34 9.91 -12.53
N ARG A 186 13.28 9.75 -13.86
CA ARG A 186 14.50 9.69 -14.68
C ARG A 186 15.33 10.97 -14.60
N LYS A 187 14.68 12.13 -14.61
CA LYS A 187 15.34 13.44 -14.45
C LYS A 187 15.98 13.58 -13.07
N ILE A 188 15.27 13.16 -12.02
CA ILE A 188 15.78 13.12 -10.64
C ILE A 188 17.00 12.20 -10.54
N TYR A 189 16.91 10.99 -11.09
CA TYR A 189 18.00 10.00 -11.07
C TYR A 189 19.26 10.49 -11.79
N ARG A 190 19.12 11.22 -12.90
CA ARG A 190 20.24 11.80 -13.67
C ARG A 190 20.76 13.12 -13.10
N SER A 191 20.19 13.60 -12.01
CA SER A 191 20.61 14.85 -11.37
C SER A 191 21.85 14.65 -10.49
N LYS A 192 22.25 15.70 -9.77
CA LYS A 192 23.35 15.66 -8.79
C LYS A 192 22.97 15.04 -7.43
N LEU A 193 21.76 14.50 -7.30
CA LEU A 193 21.30 13.82 -6.09
C LEU A 193 21.89 12.41 -6.01
N SER A 194 22.35 12.03 -4.82
CA SER A 194 22.59 10.63 -4.49
C SER A 194 21.24 9.90 -4.34
N THR A 195 21.13 8.69 -4.90
CA THR A 195 19.83 7.98 -4.99
C THR A 195 19.86 6.53 -4.51
N ILE A 196 18.74 6.08 -3.91
CA ILE A 196 18.40 4.68 -3.68
C ILE A 196 17.14 4.35 -4.49
N MET A 197 17.22 3.35 -5.35
CA MET A 197 16.18 2.91 -6.28
C MET A 197 15.90 1.41 -6.05
N ILE A 198 14.79 1.09 -5.37
CA ILE A 198 14.40 -0.28 -5.03
C ILE A 198 13.11 -0.67 -5.77
N GLY A 199 13.19 -1.67 -6.66
CA GLY A 199 12.02 -2.17 -7.36
C GLY A 199 12.13 -2.27 -8.88
N GLY A 200 10.99 -2.01 -9.54
CA GLY A 200 10.84 -2.19 -10.98
C GLY A 200 11.01 -0.88 -11.71
N PHE A 201 12.20 -0.66 -12.29
CA PHE A 201 12.57 0.54 -13.03
C PHE A 201 12.83 0.23 -14.51
N PRO A 202 12.58 1.19 -15.40
CA PRO A 202 12.91 1.03 -16.81
C PRO A 202 14.43 1.07 -17.05
N SER A 203 14.89 0.72 -18.25
CA SER A 203 16.31 0.71 -18.61
C SER A 203 16.99 2.06 -18.37
N GLY A 204 18.25 2.03 -17.90
CA GLY A 204 19.06 3.22 -17.62
C GLY A 204 18.89 3.82 -16.22
N ILE A 205 18.22 3.11 -15.30
CA ILE A 205 18.24 3.38 -13.86
C ILE A 205 18.93 2.19 -13.18
N GLU A 206 20.01 2.45 -12.44
CA GLU A 206 20.66 1.45 -11.62
C GLU A 206 19.80 1.20 -10.37
N ARG A 207 19.44 -0.07 -10.15
CA ARG A 207 18.64 -0.49 -9.00
C ARG A 207 19.54 -1.22 -8.01
N GLN A 208 19.38 -0.92 -6.73
CA GLN A 208 20.08 -1.62 -5.66
C GLN A 208 19.43 -2.97 -5.37
N SER A 209 18.12 -3.12 -5.65
CA SER A 209 17.42 -4.39 -5.53
C SER A 209 16.16 -4.45 -6.39
N LYS A 210 15.63 -5.66 -6.57
CA LYS A 210 14.26 -5.89 -7.07
C LYS A 210 13.23 -5.40 -6.04
N TRP A 211 11.95 -5.56 -6.34
CA TRP A 211 10.89 -5.17 -5.41
C TRP A 211 10.96 -5.97 -4.11
N ILE A 212 11.00 -5.27 -2.98
CA ILE A 212 11.04 -5.83 -1.63
C ILE A 212 9.74 -5.45 -0.93
N LYS A 213 8.99 -6.45 -0.46
CA LYS A 213 7.77 -6.25 0.33
C LYS A 213 8.03 -6.22 1.84
N ASP A 214 9.04 -6.97 2.27
CA ASP A 214 9.42 -7.12 3.68
C ASP A 214 10.14 -5.87 4.19
N TRP A 215 9.50 -5.17 5.12
CA TRP A 215 10.04 -3.96 5.73
C TRP A 215 11.24 -4.22 6.62
N LYS A 216 11.43 -5.42 7.18
CA LYS A 216 12.63 -5.78 7.93
C LYS A 216 13.88 -5.73 7.05
N ILE A 217 13.72 -5.96 5.74
CA ILE A 217 14.78 -5.87 4.73
C ILE A 217 14.82 -4.45 4.12
N LEU A 218 13.66 -3.87 3.83
CA LEU A 218 13.57 -2.58 3.14
C LEU A 218 14.01 -1.41 4.03
N TYR A 219 13.66 -1.43 5.32
CA TYR A 219 13.97 -0.39 6.31
C TYR A 219 15.45 0.02 6.32
N PRO A 220 16.42 -0.88 6.56
CA PRO A 220 17.84 -0.50 6.64
C PRO A 220 18.39 0.06 5.31
N MET A 221 17.78 -0.29 4.18
CA MET A 221 18.19 0.25 2.88
C MET A 221 17.72 1.70 2.69
N LEU A 222 16.52 2.02 3.17
CA LEU A 222 15.87 3.33 2.97
C LEU A 222 16.19 4.34 4.08
N GLU A 223 16.51 3.87 5.29
CA GLU A 223 16.69 4.74 6.46
C GLU A 223 17.79 5.80 6.25
N LYS A 224 18.79 5.53 5.42
CA LYS A 224 19.85 6.50 5.11
C LYS A 224 19.43 7.67 4.20
N ALA A 225 18.23 7.65 3.64
CA ALA A 225 17.76 8.70 2.73
C ALA A 225 17.03 9.84 3.44
N ARG A 226 17.26 11.06 2.95
CA ARG A 226 16.64 12.29 3.44
C ARG A 226 15.21 12.45 2.96
N CYS A 227 14.94 12.22 1.68
CA CYS A 227 13.61 12.45 1.13
C CYS A 227 13.13 11.39 0.12
N THR A 228 11.83 11.41 -0.13
CA THR A 228 11.20 10.74 -1.27
C THR A 228 10.20 11.68 -1.95
N LEU A 229 9.57 11.20 -3.02
CA LEU A 229 8.56 11.91 -3.78
C LEU A 229 7.34 11.01 -4.00
N CYS A 230 6.18 11.43 -3.51
CA CYS A 230 4.91 10.78 -3.76
C CYS A 230 4.30 11.26 -5.08
N PHE A 231 3.74 10.34 -5.85
CA PHE A 231 3.10 10.61 -7.14
C PHE A 231 1.69 10.06 -7.13
N ASN A 232 0.78 10.84 -7.73
CA ASN A 232 -0.49 10.31 -8.23
C ASN A 232 -0.20 9.35 -9.37
N TRP A 233 -1.01 8.31 -9.48
CA TRP A 233 -0.86 7.36 -10.58
C TRP A 233 -2.16 7.11 -11.35
N ILE A 234 -3.32 7.44 -10.76
CA ILE A 234 -4.63 7.34 -11.41
C ILE A 234 -5.36 8.69 -11.37
N ASP A 235 -5.55 9.26 -10.17
CA ASP A 235 -6.19 10.56 -9.96
C ASP A 235 -5.53 11.33 -8.80
N GLN A 236 -5.97 12.57 -8.58
CA GLN A 236 -5.38 13.51 -7.62
C GLN A 236 -5.58 13.13 -6.15
N THR A 237 -6.58 12.30 -5.88
CA THR A 237 -6.99 11.84 -4.55
C THR A 237 -6.45 10.44 -4.24
N ALA A 238 -5.83 9.78 -5.22
CA ALA A 238 -5.25 8.46 -5.07
C ALA A 238 -3.91 8.52 -4.32
N THR A 239 -4.00 8.47 -3.00
CA THR A 239 -2.84 8.38 -2.13
C THR A 239 -2.12 7.04 -2.24
N THR A 240 -0.93 6.93 -1.65
CA THR A 240 -0.22 5.65 -1.50
C THR A 240 0.42 5.56 -0.13
N SER A 241 0.66 4.33 0.35
CA SER A 241 1.34 4.07 1.62
C SER A 241 2.74 4.68 1.75
N ARG A 242 3.37 5.14 0.66
CA ARG A 242 4.70 5.76 0.66
C ARG A 242 4.80 6.95 1.61
N TYR A 243 3.75 7.76 1.73
CA TYR A 243 3.78 8.95 2.57
C TYR A 243 3.95 8.60 4.07
N PRO A 244 3.05 7.79 4.69
CA PRO A 244 3.24 7.35 6.07
C PRO A 244 4.50 6.49 6.26
N GLU A 245 4.82 5.63 5.29
CA GLU A 245 6.06 4.82 5.29
C GLU A 245 7.32 5.72 5.38
N ALA A 246 7.40 6.80 4.59
CA ALA A 246 8.52 7.74 4.61
C ALA A 246 8.67 8.46 5.95
N LEU A 247 7.57 9.00 6.49
CA LEU A 247 7.59 9.69 7.79
C LEU A 247 8.03 8.77 8.92
N SER A 248 7.63 7.49 8.85
CA SER A 248 7.95 6.49 9.87
C SER A 248 9.46 6.31 10.03
N ILE A 249 10.20 6.23 8.92
CA ILE A 249 11.66 6.06 8.88
C ILE A 249 12.43 7.40 8.92
N GLY A 250 11.71 8.50 9.17
CA GLY A 250 12.29 9.84 9.28
C GLY A 250 12.84 10.36 7.96
N MET A 251 12.14 10.08 6.88
CA MET A 251 12.37 10.65 5.56
C MET A 251 11.29 11.70 5.29
N ILE A 252 11.64 12.79 4.61
CA ILE A 252 10.67 13.82 4.21
C ILE A 252 9.96 13.37 2.92
N PRO A 253 8.64 13.16 2.93
CA PRO A 253 7.88 12.95 1.71
C PRO A 253 7.55 14.30 1.06
N PHE A 254 8.16 14.58 -0.08
CA PHE A 254 7.61 15.58 -1.01
C PHE A 254 6.46 14.95 -1.79
N VAL A 255 5.59 15.78 -2.34
CA VAL A 255 4.43 15.35 -3.11
C VAL A 255 4.38 16.06 -4.46
N TRP A 256 4.12 15.32 -5.52
CA TRP A 256 4.11 15.85 -6.88
C TRP A 256 2.80 16.59 -7.14
N ARG A 257 2.89 17.90 -7.39
CA ARG A 257 1.76 18.77 -7.77
C ARG A 257 0.57 18.63 -6.81
N ASP A 258 -0.56 18.24 -7.39
CA ASP A 258 -1.89 18.01 -6.84
C ASP A 258 -2.06 16.68 -6.09
N TYR A 259 -0.98 15.96 -5.78
CA TYR A 259 -1.05 14.75 -4.95
C TYR A 259 -1.79 14.99 -3.64
N ASP A 260 -2.74 14.09 -3.35
CA ASP A 260 -3.63 14.16 -2.19
C ASP A 260 -4.34 15.53 -2.11
N SER A 261 -5.09 15.85 -3.16
CA SER A 261 -5.87 17.10 -3.23
C SER A 261 -6.96 17.20 -2.15
N ASN A 262 -7.41 16.06 -1.60
CA ASN A 262 -8.32 15.99 -0.46
C ASN A 262 -7.63 16.25 0.88
N ASN A 263 -6.30 16.40 0.89
CA ASN A 263 -5.49 16.65 2.07
C ASN A 263 -5.62 15.57 3.16
N THR A 264 -5.73 14.30 2.75
CA THR A 264 -5.83 13.11 3.62
C THR A 264 -4.68 13.06 4.64
N TYR A 265 -3.47 13.43 4.22
CA TYR A 265 -2.27 13.39 5.06
C TYR A 265 -1.94 14.71 5.77
N ASN A 266 -2.76 15.75 5.62
CA ASN A 266 -2.48 17.09 6.13
C ASN A 266 -1.13 17.65 5.62
N ILE A 267 -0.98 17.68 4.29
CA ILE A 267 0.24 18.05 3.56
C ILE A 267 0.38 19.57 3.52
N GLU A 268 1.58 20.07 3.82
CA GLU A 268 1.88 21.49 3.66
C GLU A 268 2.29 21.86 2.23
N ASP A 269 2.04 23.12 1.86
CA ASP A 269 2.42 23.69 0.56
C ASP A 269 3.90 23.52 0.24
N TYR A 270 4.80 23.63 1.23
CA TYR A 270 6.24 23.43 0.97
C TYR A 270 6.57 22.00 0.54
N GLN A 271 5.79 21.00 0.93
CA GLN A 271 5.98 19.61 0.48
C GLN A 271 5.56 19.42 -0.98
N ARG A 272 4.72 20.29 -1.54
CA ARG A 272 4.30 20.23 -2.93
C ARG A 272 5.43 20.69 -3.85
N VAL A 273 5.63 19.97 -4.95
CA VAL A 273 6.63 20.31 -5.98
C VAL A 273 5.99 20.27 -7.36
N GLU A 274 6.14 21.36 -8.10
CA GLU A 274 5.54 21.53 -9.43
C GLU A 274 6.45 21.03 -10.55
N THR A 275 7.76 21.09 -10.29
CA THR A 275 8.80 20.74 -11.27
C THR A 275 9.90 19.89 -10.64
N HIS A 276 10.57 19.12 -11.49
CA HIS A 276 11.75 18.34 -11.09
C HIS A 276 12.91 19.22 -10.58
N ASP A 277 13.11 20.41 -11.14
CA ASP A 277 14.15 21.35 -10.70
C ASP A 277 13.87 21.90 -9.30
N GLU A 278 12.60 22.23 -9.04
CA GLU A 278 12.17 22.62 -7.69
C GLU A 278 12.40 21.48 -6.69
N PHE A 279 12.01 20.26 -7.04
CA PHE A 279 12.26 19.08 -6.21
C PHE A 279 13.75 18.90 -5.92
N ILE A 280 14.62 18.96 -6.95
CA ILE A 280 16.07 18.82 -6.79
C ILE A 280 16.61 19.89 -5.84
N ARG A 281 16.19 21.15 -6.00
CA ARG A 281 16.59 22.25 -5.11
C ARG A 281 16.17 21.99 -3.66
N LYS A 282 14.92 21.58 -3.42
CA LYS A 282 14.42 21.27 -2.07
C LYS A 282 15.15 20.07 -1.47
N ALA A 283 15.38 19.00 -2.24
CA ALA A 283 16.13 17.84 -1.79
C ALA A 283 17.57 18.17 -1.37
N LEU A 284 18.26 19.05 -2.11
CA LEU A 284 19.61 19.52 -1.76
C LEU A 284 19.64 20.38 -0.51
N ALA A 285 18.60 21.20 -0.29
CA ALA A 285 18.49 22.00 0.92
C ALA A 285 18.42 21.14 2.19
N LEU A 286 17.98 19.87 2.07
CA LEU A 286 17.97 18.93 3.19
C LEU A 286 19.36 18.40 3.57
N ARG A 287 20.42 18.76 2.83
CA ARG A 287 21.81 18.47 3.25
C ARG A 287 22.23 19.30 4.46
N ASP A 288 21.54 20.41 4.70
CA ASP A 288 21.62 21.16 5.95
C ASP A 288 20.76 20.44 7.01
N ASP A 289 21.41 19.90 8.03
CA ASP A 289 20.75 19.06 9.03
C ASP A 289 19.74 19.84 9.88
N ASP A 290 19.98 21.13 10.15
CA ASP A 290 19.02 21.99 10.85
C ASP A 290 17.72 22.17 10.03
N THR A 291 17.86 22.41 8.72
CA THR A 291 16.73 22.46 7.80
C THR A 291 16.00 21.12 7.76
N PHE A 292 16.74 20.02 7.65
CA PHE A 292 16.17 18.68 7.59
C PHE A 292 15.39 18.32 8.85
N GLU A 293 15.97 18.48 10.04
CA GLU A 293 15.36 18.14 11.31
C GLU A 293 14.11 19.00 11.58
N ARG A 294 14.19 20.30 11.30
CA ARG A 294 13.05 21.22 11.44
C ARG A 294 11.88 20.81 10.56
N LEU A 295 12.13 20.52 9.27
CA LEU A 295 11.07 20.11 8.34
C LEU A 295 10.53 18.72 8.67
N LYS A 296 11.40 17.76 9.01
CA LYS A 296 11.01 16.42 9.43
C LYS A 296 10.08 16.45 10.64
N GLN A 297 10.42 17.21 11.68
CA GLN A 297 9.58 17.33 12.87
C GLN A 297 8.25 18.01 12.54
N ARG A 298 8.29 19.08 11.74
CA ARG A 298 7.09 19.80 11.30
C ARG A 298 6.10 18.89 10.56
N TYR A 299 6.56 18.10 9.60
CA TYR A 299 5.69 17.23 8.81
C TYR A 299 5.16 16.05 9.62
N ARG A 300 5.96 15.51 10.55
CA ARG A 300 5.46 14.53 11.52
C ARG A 300 4.35 15.11 12.40
N ASN A 301 4.53 16.31 12.94
CA ASN A 301 3.53 16.99 13.77
C ASN A 301 2.24 17.32 13.01
N ASN A 302 2.31 17.52 11.69
CA ASN A 302 1.12 17.72 10.89
C ASN A 302 0.39 16.43 10.57
N TYR A 303 1.13 15.39 10.20
CA TYR A 303 0.54 14.07 9.96
C TYR A 303 -0.05 13.48 11.24
N SER A 304 0.56 13.71 12.41
CA SER A 304 0.04 13.24 13.70
C SER A 304 -1.34 13.80 14.07
N LYS A 305 -1.81 14.86 13.40
CA LYS A 305 -3.16 15.40 13.60
C LYS A 305 -4.25 14.55 12.93
N VAL A 306 -3.87 13.70 11.97
CA VAL A 306 -4.77 12.83 11.22
C VAL A 306 -4.40 11.35 11.35
N LEU A 307 -3.20 11.02 11.82
CA LEU A 307 -2.76 9.66 12.13
C LEU A 307 -3.50 9.15 13.36
N LEU A 308 -4.29 8.10 13.17
CA LEU A 308 -4.97 7.38 14.25
C LEU A 308 -4.02 6.43 14.97
N SER A 309 -4.32 6.11 16.23
CA SER A 309 -3.72 4.96 16.91
C SER A 309 -4.18 3.63 16.29
N GLU A 310 -3.49 2.53 16.61
CA GLU A 310 -3.87 1.19 16.11
C GLU A 310 -5.29 0.79 16.56
N ASP A 311 -5.69 1.16 17.79
CA ASP A 311 -7.05 0.92 18.30
C ASP A 311 -8.11 1.76 17.57
N GLU A 312 -7.81 3.02 17.26
CA GLU A 312 -8.72 3.89 16.51
C GLU A 312 -8.89 3.40 15.06
N TYR A 313 -7.81 2.98 14.39
CA TYR A 313 -7.90 2.33 13.08
C TYR A 313 -8.77 1.09 13.12
N TYR A 314 -8.62 0.27 14.17
CA TYR A 314 -9.47 -0.90 14.36
C TYR A 314 -10.93 -0.54 14.55
N ASN A 315 -11.23 0.48 15.37
CA ASN A 315 -12.59 0.92 15.60
C ASN A 315 -13.26 1.42 14.31
N GLU A 316 -12.55 2.21 13.51
CA GLU A 316 -13.05 2.65 12.19
C GLU A 316 -13.26 1.45 11.25
N PHE A 317 -12.30 0.53 11.18
CA PHE A 317 -12.40 -0.66 10.33
C PHE A 317 -13.57 -1.54 10.74
N SER A 318 -13.72 -1.82 12.03
CA SER A 318 -14.80 -2.65 12.56
C SER A 318 -16.16 -2.00 12.30
N SER A 319 -16.28 -0.69 12.53
CA SER A 319 -17.52 0.05 12.24
C SER A 319 -17.91 -0.06 10.77
N ARG A 320 -16.95 0.13 9.85
CA ARG A 320 -17.17 -0.01 8.40
C ARG A 320 -17.57 -1.44 8.02
N MET A 321 -16.86 -2.44 8.53
CA MET A 321 -17.21 -3.84 8.31
C MET A 321 -18.63 -4.15 8.82
N SER A 322 -19.00 -3.71 10.01
CA SER A 322 -20.34 -3.92 10.56
C SER A 322 -21.43 -3.25 9.72
N LEU A 323 -21.20 -2.02 9.24
CA LEU A 323 -22.13 -1.32 8.34
C LEU A 323 -22.31 -2.05 7.00
N THR A 324 -21.22 -2.57 6.45
CA THR A 324 -21.22 -3.30 5.17
C THR A 324 -21.84 -4.69 5.28
N LEU A 325 -21.76 -5.33 6.45
CA LEU A 325 -22.35 -6.66 6.72
C LEU A 325 -23.82 -6.61 7.18
N GLY A 326 -24.31 -5.45 7.62
CA GLY A 326 -25.70 -5.25 8.09
C GLY A 326 -26.70 -5.11 6.95
#